data_AF-A0A913Z5I1-F1
#
_entry.id   AF-A0A913Z5I1-F1
#
_cell.length_a   1.000
_cell.length_b   1.000
_cell.length_c   1.000
_cell.angle_alpha   90.00
_cell.angle_beta   90.00
_cell.angle_gamma   90.00
#
_symmetry.space_group_name_H-M   'P 1'
#
loop_
_entity.id
_entity.type
_entity.pdbx_description
1 polymer ?
#
loop_
_entity_poly.entity_id
_entity_poly.type
_entity_poly.pdbx_seq_one_letter_code
_entity_poly.pdbx_strand_id
1 'polypeptide(L)'
;METMDRGGKEKLSTFQKDALSAHNRYREKHGVGTLKLSDDLCAHAQQWAEHLASTDTFKHSNKDFGENIAMNFSSQTTEYTGNSL
;
A
#
# COMPACT_ATOMS: atom_id res chain seq x y z
N MET A 1 -2.37 -4.67 31.19
CA MET A 1 -1.02 -4.97 30.69
C MET A 1 -1.16 -5.19 29.19
N GLU A 2 -0.93 -4.15 28.39
CA GLU A 2 -0.96 -4.24 26.93
C GLU A 2 0.17 -3.35 26.40
N THR A 3 1.30 -3.99 26.12
CA THR A 3 2.46 -3.36 25.51
C THR A 3 2.70 -4.01 24.16
N MET A 4 2.83 -3.17 23.12
CA MET A 4 3.58 -3.38 21.88
C MET A 4 2.82 -3.91 20.64
N ASP A 5 2.32 -2.96 19.83
CA ASP A 5 2.24 -3.05 18.35
C ASP A 5 2.78 -1.77 17.66
N ARG A 6 3.48 -0.89 18.40
CA ARG A 6 4.02 0.36 17.84
C ARG A 6 4.92 0.14 16.62
N GLY A 7 5.65 -0.98 16.56
CA GLY A 7 6.55 -1.29 15.45
C GLY A 7 5.85 -1.58 14.12
N GLY A 8 4.67 -2.20 14.13
CA GLY A 8 3.91 -2.52 12.92
C GLY A 8 3.34 -1.27 12.26
N LYS A 9 2.73 -0.40 13.07
CA LYS A 9 2.15 0.88 12.60
C LYS A 9 3.19 1.82 12.01
N GLU A 10 4.38 1.93 12.61
CA GLU A 10 5.46 2.78 12.07
C GLU A 10 6.00 2.26 10.72
N LYS A 11 6.11 0.94 10.55
CA LYS A 11 6.49 0.34 9.26
C LYS A 11 5.44 0.62 8.17
N LEU A 12 4.15 0.47 8.50
CA LEU A 12 3.06 0.74 7.55
C LEU A 12 2.99 2.22 7.17
N SER A 13 3.18 3.12 8.13
CA SER A 13 3.25 4.57 7.89
C SER A 13 4.40 4.94 6.95
N THR A 14 5.57 4.31 7.13
CA THR A 14 6.72 4.48 6.22
C THR A 14 6.37 3.98 4.82
N PHE A 15 5.78 2.78 4.70
CA PHE A 15 5.38 2.21 3.42
C PHE A 15 4.42 3.13 2.64
N GLN A 16 3.41 3.68 3.32
CA GLN A 16 2.44 4.61 2.71
C GLN A 16 3.11 5.89 2.19
N LYS A 17 4.07 6.45 2.95
CA LYS A 17 4.81 7.67 2.55
C LYS A 17 5.74 7.42 1.37
N ASP A 18 6.42 6.28 1.35
CA ASP A 18 7.28 5.86 0.25
C ASP A 18 6.46 5.69 -1.04
N ALA A 19 5.32 4.99 -0.94
CA ALA A 19 4.38 4.82 -2.06
C ALA A 19 3.88 6.18 -2.60
N LEU A 20 3.47 7.10 -1.71
CA LEU A 20 3.05 8.45 -2.11
C LEU A 20 4.17 9.20 -2.84
N SER A 21 5.39 9.12 -2.30
CA SER A 21 6.57 9.80 -2.85
C SER A 21 6.92 9.29 -4.24
N ALA A 22 6.88 7.96 -4.45
CA ALA A 22 7.09 7.34 -5.76
C ALA A 22 6.06 7.83 -6.80
N HIS A 23 4.77 7.82 -6.45
CA HIS A 23 3.70 8.32 -7.33
C HIS A 23 3.90 9.79 -7.68
N ASN A 24 4.17 10.64 -6.67
CA ASN A 24 4.34 12.06 -6.88
C ASN A 24 5.56 12.40 -7.74
N ARG A 25 6.64 11.60 -7.66
CA ARG A 25 7.80 11.71 -8.56
C ARG A 25 7.40 11.54 -10.03
N TYR A 26 6.54 10.56 -10.34
CA TYR A 26 6.07 10.36 -11.72
C TYR A 26 5.06 11.42 -12.14
N ARG A 27 4.15 11.82 -11.26
CA ARG A 27 3.17 12.88 -11.54
C ARG A 27 3.84 14.22 -11.88
N GLU A 28 4.91 14.57 -11.16
CA GLU A 28 5.73 15.73 -11.45
C GLU A 28 6.37 15.65 -12.84
N LYS A 29 6.94 14.50 -13.22
CA LYS A 29 7.49 14.28 -14.57
C LYS A 29 6.45 14.46 -15.68
N HIS A 30 5.18 14.17 -15.40
CA HIS A 30 4.07 14.36 -16.33
C HIS A 30 3.40 15.75 -16.20
N GLY A 31 3.89 16.63 -15.33
CA GLY A 31 3.37 17.99 -15.18
C GLY A 31 1.98 18.09 -14.53
N VAL A 32 1.56 17.09 -13.75
CA VAL A 32 0.26 17.07 -13.08
C VAL A 32 0.42 17.26 -11.56
N GLY A 33 -0.61 17.80 -10.90
CA GLY A 33 -0.58 18.13 -9.47
C GLY A 33 -0.33 16.92 -8.56
N THR A 34 0.23 17.13 -7.37
CA THR A 34 0.55 16.05 -6.43
C THR A 34 -0.67 15.44 -5.76
N LEU A 35 -0.55 14.19 -5.31
CA LEU A 35 -1.52 13.51 -4.46
C LEU A 35 -1.17 13.70 -2.99
N LYS A 36 -2.17 13.44 -2.13
CA LYS A 36 -2.03 13.33 -0.68
C LYS A 36 -2.65 12.01 -0.23
N LEU A 37 -2.18 11.48 0.90
CA LEU A 37 -2.81 10.31 1.52
C LEU A 37 -4.22 10.67 2.01
N SER A 38 -5.09 9.67 1.98
CA SER A 38 -6.42 9.68 2.61
C SER A 38 -6.47 8.50 3.56
N ASP A 39 -6.76 8.77 4.84
CA ASP A 39 -6.79 7.73 5.86
C ASP A 39 -7.82 6.64 5.55
N ASP A 40 -8.97 7.02 4.97
CA ASP A 40 -10.02 6.09 4.55
C ASP A 40 -9.55 5.17 3.42
N LEU A 41 -8.87 5.72 2.40
CA LEU A 41 -8.33 4.93 1.29
C LEU A 41 -7.20 4.01 1.77
N CYS A 42 -6.34 4.50 2.67
CA CYS A 42 -5.29 3.70 3.29
C CYS A 42 -5.86 2.53 4.10
N ALA A 43 -6.90 2.77 4.89
CA ALA A 43 -7.57 1.74 5.68
C ALA A 43 -8.22 0.68 4.79
N HIS A 44 -8.92 1.10 3.72
CA HIS A 44 -9.51 0.17 2.75
C HIS A 44 -8.44 -0.66 2.04
N ALA A 45 -7.37 -0.02 1.55
CA ALA A 45 -6.28 -0.71 0.86
C ALA A 45 -5.62 -1.78 1.74
N GLN A 46 -5.38 -1.46 3.04
CA GLN A 46 -4.83 -2.41 4.00
C GLN A 46 -5.77 -3.61 4.22
N GLN A 47 -7.06 -3.35 4.46
CA GLN A 47 -8.06 -4.41 4.64
C GLN A 47 -8.17 -5.30 3.41
N TRP A 48 -8.09 -4.72 2.20
CA TRP A 48 -8.16 -5.48 0.98
C TRP A 48 -6.90 -6.33 0.75
N ALA A 49 -5.71 -5.77 1.01
CA ALA A 49 -4.46 -6.54 0.93
C ALA A 49 -4.47 -7.75 1.88
N GLU A 50 -4.96 -7.57 3.12
CA GLU A 50 -5.16 -8.66 4.08
C GLU A 50 -6.15 -9.71 3.58
N HIS A 51 -7.27 -9.28 2.98
CA HIS A 51 -8.24 -10.19 2.37
C HIS A 51 -7.61 -11.02 1.25
N LEU A 52 -6.91 -10.39 0.30
CA LEU A 52 -6.23 -11.08 -0.80
C LEU A 52 -5.21 -12.09 -0.29
N ALA A 53 -4.40 -11.71 0.71
CA ALA A 53 -3.41 -12.58 1.33
C ALA A 53 -4.06 -13.78 2.06
N SER A 54 -5.15 -13.55 2.79
CA SER A 54 -5.84 -14.61 3.54
C SER A 54 -6.61 -15.61 2.66
N THR A 55 -7.00 -15.17 1.46
CA THR A 55 -7.80 -15.99 0.53
C THR A 55 -7.00 -16.56 -0.62
N ASP A 56 -5.71 -16.21 -0.73
CA ASP A 56 -4.84 -16.52 -1.87
C ASP A 56 -5.49 -16.14 -3.21
N THR A 57 -6.05 -14.93 -3.27
CA THR A 57 -6.69 -14.39 -4.48
C THR A 57 -6.02 -13.12 -4.97
N PHE A 58 -6.10 -12.88 -6.28
CA PHE A 58 -5.62 -11.65 -6.93
C PHE A 58 -6.73 -11.04 -7.78
N LYS A 59 -7.56 -10.20 -7.15
CA LYS A 59 -8.74 -9.58 -7.78
C LYS A 59 -9.01 -8.19 -7.21
N HIS A 60 -9.70 -7.37 -7.99
CA HIS A 60 -10.12 -6.05 -7.56
C HIS A 60 -11.24 -6.09 -6.51
N SER A 61 -11.30 -5.07 -5.65
CA SER A 61 -12.34 -4.97 -4.60
C SER A 61 -13.71 -4.53 -5.11
N ASN A 62 -13.82 -4.15 -6.39
CA ASN A 62 -15.04 -3.65 -7.04
C ASN A 62 -15.67 -2.44 -6.32
N LYS A 63 -14.84 -1.52 -5.85
CA LYS A 63 -15.26 -0.23 -5.28
C LYS A 63 -15.33 0.87 -6.34
N ASP A 64 -15.98 1.98 -6.00
CA ASP A 64 -16.23 3.12 -6.89
C ASP A 64 -15.04 4.09 -7.01
N PHE A 65 -13.83 3.66 -6.63
CA PHE A 65 -12.59 4.41 -6.80
C PHE A 65 -11.57 3.59 -7.60
N GLY A 66 -10.60 4.28 -8.21
CA GLY A 66 -9.51 3.61 -8.93
C GLY A 66 -8.64 2.77 -7.99
N GLU A 67 -8.26 1.57 -8.42
CA GLU A 67 -7.51 0.61 -7.61
C GLU A 67 -6.39 -0.02 -8.43
N ASN A 68 -5.17 0.00 -7.88
CA ASN A 68 -4.04 -0.78 -8.38
C ASN A 68 -3.68 -1.83 -7.32
N ILE A 69 -3.45 -3.08 -7.75
CA ILE A 69 -3.02 -4.19 -6.89
C ILE A 69 -1.74 -4.81 -7.45
N ALA A 70 -0.85 -5.24 -6.56
CA ALA A 70 0.40 -5.91 -6.90
C ALA A 70 0.55 -7.17 -6.05
N MET A 71 1.13 -8.22 -6.64
CA MET A 71 1.39 -9.49 -5.99
C MET A 71 2.75 -10.02 -6.47
N ASN A 72 3.51 -10.62 -5.57
CA ASN A 72 4.80 -11.20 -5.87
C ASN A 72 4.83 -12.63 -5.30
N PHE A 73 5.14 -13.61 -6.15
CA PHE A 73 5.33 -15.00 -5.75
C PHE A 73 6.81 -15.34 -5.84
N SER A 74 7.39 -15.65 -4.69
CA SER A 74 8.79 -16.04 -4.58
C SER A 74 8.91 -17.15 -3.54
N SER A 75 9.80 -18.11 -3.80
CA SER A 75 10.21 -19.10 -2.79
C SER A 75 11.12 -18.50 -1.71
N GLN A 76 11.62 -17.29 -1.93
CA GLN A 76 12.41 -16.51 -0.97
C GLN A 76 11.54 -15.44 -0.31
N THR A 77 11.52 -15.42 1.03
CA THR A 77 10.91 -14.33 1.81
C THR A 77 11.61 -13.02 1.51
N THR A 78 10.91 -12.09 0.87
CA THR A 78 11.42 -10.75 0.56
C THR A 78 10.51 -9.71 1.21
N GLU A 79 11.08 -8.74 1.93
CA GLU A 79 10.29 -7.61 2.42
C GLU A 79 9.86 -6.73 1.24
N TYR A 80 8.55 -6.43 1.14
CA TYR A 80 8.02 -5.53 0.14
C TYR A 80 8.07 -4.09 0.67
N THR A 81 8.86 -3.22 0.05
CA THR A 81 9.02 -1.82 0.48
C THR A 81 8.17 -0.88 -0.37
N GLY A 82 7.75 0.26 0.18
CA GLY A 82 6.92 1.23 -0.55
C GLY A 82 7.66 1.90 -1.72
N ASN A 83 8.99 1.85 -1.72
CA ASN A 83 9.86 2.35 -2.80
C ASN A 83 9.95 1.41 -4.00
N SER A 84 9.33 0.22 -3.94
CA SER A 84 9.29 -0.73 -5.05
C SER A 84 8.15 -0.45 -6.05
N LEU A 85 7.42 0.66 -5.87
CA LEU A 85 6.38 1.18 -6.76
C LEU A 85 6.91 2.19 -7.79
#